data_AF-A0AAV5KXB3-F1
#
_entry.id   AF-A0AAV5KXB3-F1
#
_cell.length_a   1.000
_cell.length_b   1.000
_cell.length_c   1.000
_cell.angle_alpha   90.00
_cell.angle_beta   90.00
_cell.angle_gamma   90.00
#
_symmetry.space_group_name_H-M   'P 1'
#
loop_
_entity.id
_entity.type
_entity.pdbx_description
1 polymer ?
#
loop_
_entity_poly.entity_id
_entity_poly.type
_entity_poly.pdbx_seq_one_letter_code
_entity_poly.pdbx_strand_id
1 'polypeptide(L)'
;MASLSIKKSLLTILLACIVFATAPGNVMAQSVDSIVTPQFFDGIKNNAPATCAGKSFYIRDAFLSARSSFPNFGQLGPADDHKREIAAFFAQASLRPVVGQGFGATTRAINGPVECDGKRPDLVQARAKLYTSYCTQLGVSPGTNLQC
;
A
#
# COMPACT_ATOMS: atom_id res chain seq x y z
N MET A 1 33.61 -39.14 29.32
CA MET A 1 32.27 -39.09 28.68
C MET A 1 31.76 -37.63 28.60
N ALA A 2 32.47 -36.72 27.93
CA ALA A 2 32.13 -35.28 27.89
C ALA A 2 31.85 -34.74 26.47
N SER A 3 32.14 -35.52 25.42
CA SER A 3 32.06 -35.07 24.02
C SER A 3 30.62 -35.08 23.44
N LEU A 4 29.71 -35.88 24.01
CA LEU A 4 28.34 -36.05 23.49
C LEU A 4 27.33 -35.02 24.02
N SER A 5 27.65 -34.30 25.10
CA SER A 5 26.74 -33.31 25.73
C SER A 5 26.79 -31.94 25.05
N ILE A 6 27.97 -31.52 24.57
CA ILE A 6 28.19 -30.20 23.95
C ILE A 6 27.54 -30.11 22.57
N LYS A 7 27.56 -31.19 21.78
CA LYS A 7 26.92 -31.24 20.45
C LYS A 7 25.38 -31.14 20.51
N LYS A 8 24.76 -31.69 21.56
CA LYS A 8 23.31 -31.55 21.79
C LYS A 8 22.95 -30.11 22.12
N SER A 9 23.75 -29.45 22.96
CA SER A 9 23.55 -28.05 23.35
C SER A 9 23.71 -27.08 22.16
N LEU A 10 24.74 -27.28 21.30
CA LEU A 10 24.90 -26.47 20.08
C LEU A 10 23.74 -26.64 19.09
N LEU A 11 23.21 -27.87 18.93
CA LEU A 11 22.11 -28.13 18.01
C LEU A 11 20.77 -27.55 18.51
N THR A 12 20.52 -27.57 19.82
CA THR A 12 19.35 -26.88 20.41
C THR A 12 19.46 -25.36 20.39
N ILE A 13 20.67 -24.79 20.53
CA ILE A 13 20.88 -23.33 20.40
C ILE A 13 20.68 -22.88 18.95
N LEU A 14 21.15 -23.67 17.96
CA LEU A 14 20.96 -23.37 16.55
C LEU A 14 19.46 -23.45 16.15
N LEU A 15 18.71 -24.44 16.66
CA LEU A 15 17.26 -24.51 16.47
C LEU A 15 16.52 -23.35 17.16
N ALA A 16 16.92 -22.95 18.37
CA ALA A 16 16.31 -21.82 19.07
C ALA A 16 16.53 -20.48 18.33
N CYS A 17 17.70 -20.26 17.73
CA CYS A 17 17.96 -19.06 16.91
C CYS A 17 17.12 -19.02 15.63
N ILE A 18 16.80 -20.18 15.03
CA ILE A 18 15.93 -20.26 13.84
C ILE A 18 14.46 -19.97 14.22
N VAL A 19 14.02 -20.38 15.42
CA VAL A 19 12.65 -20.13 15.90
C VAL A 19 12.43 -18.68 16.34
N PHE A 20 13.47 -17.94 16.75
CA PHE A 20 13.36 -16.52 17.08
C PHE A 20 13.41 -15.57 15.87
N ALA A 21 13.79 -16.05 14.68
CA ALA A 21 13.86 -15.22 13.46
C ALA A 21 12.51 -15.06 12.73
N THR A 22 11.45 -15.72 13.20
CA THR A 22 10.11 -15.65 12.57
C THR A 22 9.04 -15.03 13.49
N ALA A 23 9.44 -14.33 14.55
CA ALA A 23 8.50 -13.44 15.22
C ALA A 23 8.09 -12.36 14.20
N PRO A 24 6.80 -12.24 13.82
CA PRO A 24 6.34 -11.05 13.12
C PRO A 24 6.66 -9.89 14.06
N GLY A 25 7.67 -9.09 13.70
CA GLY A 25 8.02 -7.91 14.48
C GLY A 25 6.75 -7.14 14.75
N ASN A 26 6.54 -6.73 16.00
CA ASN A 26 5.40 -5.92 16.42
C ASN A 26 5.26 -4.75 15.44
N VAL A 27 4.38 -4.89 14.45
CA VAL A 27 4.01 -3.81 13.55
C VAL A 27 3.14 -2.89 14.40
N MET A 28 3.77 -1.88 14.97
CA MET A 28 3.07 -0.71 15.50
C MET A 28 2.01 -0.32 14.48
N ALA A 29 0.75 -0.18 14.92
CA ALA A 29 -0.34 0.21 14.05
C ALA A 29 0.08 1.47 13.27
N GLN A 30 0.27 1.34 11.96
CA GLN A 30 0.73 2.45 11.14
C GLN A 30 -0.41 3.43 10.97
N SER A 31 -0.20 4.68 11.41
CA SER A 31 -1.16 5.75 11.19
C SER A 31 -1.07 6.22 9.73
N VAL A 32 -2.17 6.78 9.19
CA VAL A 32 -2.15 7.37 7.84
C VAL A 32 -1.07 8.44 7.69
N ASP A 33 -0.79 9.20 8.76
CA ASP A 33 0.28 10.20 8.78
C ASP A 33 1.67 9.57 8.59
N SER A 34 1.93 8.43 9.25
CA SER A 34 3.18 7.68 9.11
C SER A 34 3.35 7.00 7.74
N ILE A 35 2.25 6.65 7.07
CA ILE A 35 2.27 6.02 5.73
C ILE A 35 2.41 7.10 4.64
N VAL A 36 1.61 8.17 4.73
CA VAL A 36 1.64 9.28 3.76
C VAL A 36 2.73 10.26 4.20
N THR A 37 3.98 9.89 4.01
CA THR A 37 5.13 10.75 4.32
C THR A 37 5.19 11.96 3.36
N PRO A 38 5.91 13.05 3.71
CA PRO A 38 6.18 14.14 2.77
C PRO A 38 6.80 13.64 1.46
N GLN A 39 7.78 12.73 1.56
CA GLN A 39 8.44 12.14 0.40
C GLN A 39 7.46 11.39 -0.52
N PHE A 40 6.57 10.57 0.05
CA PHE A 40 5.56 9.86 -0.74
C PHE A 40 4.57 10.82 -1.40
N PHE A 41 4.07 11.80 -0.64
CA PHE A 41 3.09 12.76 -1.14
C PHE A 41 3.66 13.65 -2.25
N ASP A 42 4.90 14.15 -2.09
CA ASP A 42 5.58 14.91 -3.13
C ASP A 42 5.98 14.03 -4.32
N GLY A 43 6.30 12.75 -4.09
CA GLY A 43 6.50 11.75 -5.13
C GLY A 43 5.28 11.62 -6.06
N ILE A 44 4.07 11.60 -5.50
CA ILE A 44 2.81 11.62 -6.28
C ILE A 44 2.71 12.89 -7.12
N LYS A 45 2.92 14.06 -6.51
CA LYS A 45 2.83 15.35 -7.20
C LYS A 45 3.84 15.47 -8.33
N ASN A 46 5.00 14.82 -8.22
CA ASN A 46 6.05 14.86 -9.23
C ASN A 46 5.72 14.12 -10.53
N ASN A 47 4.63 13.35 -10.57
CA ASN A 47 4.08 12.83 -11.83
C ASN A 47 3.49 13.95 -12.72
N ALA A 48 3.20 15.13 -12.15
CA ALA A 48 2.73 16.28 -12.90
C ALA A 48 3.91 17.19 -13.36
N PRO A 49 3.75 17.93 -14.47
CA PRO A 49 4.71 18.96 -14.87
C PRO A 49 4.96 20.00 -13.77
N ALA A 50 6.17 20.57 -13.72
CA ALA A 50 6.51 21.59 -12.73
C ALA A 50 5.58 22.83 -12.78
N THR A 51 5.01 23.11 -13.95
CA THR A 51 4.06 24.21 -14.19
C THR A 51 2.62 23.90 -13.78
N CYS A 52 2.34 22.69 -13.30
CA CYS A 52 0.98 22.31 -12.90
C CYS A 52 0.58 23.06 -11.62
N ALA A 53 -0.46 23.90 -11.71
CA ALA A 53 -1.05 24.60 -10.57
C ALA A 53 -1.43 23.66 -9.42
N GLY A 54 -1.78 22.40 -9.74
CA GLY A 54 -2.04 21.35 -8.78
C GLY A 54 -0.90 21.10 -7.78
N LYS A 55 0.37 21.35 -8.15
CA LYS A 55 1.51 21.15 -7.24
C LYS A 55 1.48 22.06 -6.01
N SER A 56 0.92 23.26 -6.15
CA SER A 56 0.73 24.20 -5.04
C SER A 56 -0.63 24.04 -4.35
N PHE A 57 -1.62 23.53 -5.08
CA PHE A 57 -2.97 23.31 -4.54
C PHE A 57 -3.05 22.08 -3.62
N TYR A 58 -2.40 20.97 -3.98
CA TYR A 58 -2.40 19.74 -3.17
C TYR A 58 -1.27 19.77 -2.14
N ILE A 59 -1.64 19.94 -0.87
CA ILE A 59 -0.73 20.04 0.28
C ILE A 59 -0.99 18.87 1.23
N ARG A 60 0.08 18.23 1.71
CA ARG A 60 0.01 17.06 2.61
C ARG A 60 -0.80 17.34 3.87
N ASP A 61 -0.56 18.49 4.50
CA ASP A 61 -1.24 18.85 5.74
C ASP A 61 -2.74 19.09 5.52
N ALA A 62 -3.13 19.64 4.37
CA ALA A 62 -4.53 19.76 3.98
C ALA A 62 -5.16 18.38 3.78
N PHE A 63 -4.44 17.44 3.14
CA PHE A 63 -4.89 16.05 3.03
C PHE A 63 -5.07 15.39 4.40
N LEU A 64 -4.11 15.53 5.33
CA LEU A 64 -4.19 14.94 6.67
C LEU A 64 -5.30 15.57 7.52
N SER A 65 -5.54 16.87 7.35
CA SER A 65 -6.65 17.58 7.96
C SER A 65 -7.98 17.04 7.45
N ALA A 66 -8.16 16.89 6.13
CA ALA A 66 -9.37 16.31 5.56
C ALA A 66 -9.57 14.84 5.98
N ARG A 67 -8.49 14.05 6.01
CA ARG A 67 -8.51 12.65 6.45
C ARG A 67 -9.07 12.48 7.86
N SER A 68 -8.90 13.45 8.75
CA SER A 68 -9.45 13.38 10.12
C SER A 68 -10.97 13.20 10.16
N SER A 69 -11.69 13.58 9.09
CA SER A 69 -13.14 13.37 8.95
C SER A 69 -13.53 11.94 8.56
N PHE A 70 -12.55 11.09 8.19
CA PHE A 70 -12.75 9.71 7.75
C PHE A 70 -11.90 8.75 8.60
N PRO A 71 -12.31 8.48 9.86
CA PRO A 71 -11.46 7.77 10.83
C PRO A 71 -11.09 6.34 10.42
N ASN A 72 -11.87 5.70 9.55
CA ASN A 72 -11.60 4.35 9.06
C ASN A 72 -10.69 4.31 7.82
N PHE A 73 -10.45 5.45 7.17
CA PHE A 73 -9.62 5.50 5.97
C PHE A 73 -8.18 5.13 6.30
N GLY A 74 -7.62 4.18 5.55
CA GLY A 74 -6.24 3.69 5.70
C GLY A 74 -6.00 2.93 7.00
N GLN A 75 -7.05 2.37 7.60
CA GLN A 75 -7.01 1.72 8.92
C GLN A 75 -7.85 0.43 8.98
N LEU A 76 -8.36 -0.07 7.85
CA LEU A 76 -9.12 -1.31 7.80
C LEU A 76 -8.26 -2.47 7.33
N GLY A 77 -8.27 -3.56 8.10
CA GLY A 77 -7.61 -4.81 7.77
C GLY A 77 -6.16 -4.90 8.26
N PRO A 78 -5.38 -5.85 7.72
CA PRO A 78 -3.93 -5.95 7.97
C PRO A 78 -3.16 -4.69 7.55
N ALA A 79 -1.98 -4.48 8.13
CA ALA A 79 -1.14 -3.29 7.86
C ALA A 79 -0.83 -3.07 6.36
N ASP A 80 -0.68 -4.14 5.59
CA ASP A 80 -0.49 -4.06 4.15
C ASP A 80 -1.74 -3.55 3.41
N ASP A 81 -2.94 -3.85 3.91
CA ASP A 81 -4.19 -3.32 3.34
C ASP A 81 -4.30 -1.82 3.55
N HIS A 82 -3.81 -1.28 4.67
CA HIS A 82 -3.79 0.18 4.89
C HIS A 82 -3.00 0.90 3.79
N LYS A 83 -1.82 0.36 3.46
CA LYS A 83 -0.96 0.90 2.40
C LYS A 83 -1.61 0.76 1.02
N ARG A 84 -2.23 -0.39 0.74
CA ARG A 84 -2.97 -0.61 -0.52
C ARG A 84 -4.18 0.32 -0.64
N GLU A 85 -4.89 0.58 0.45
CA GLU A 85 -6.03 1.52 0.50
C GLU A 85 -5.57 2.94 0.11
N ILE A 86 -4.47 3.41 0.73
CA ILE A 86 -3.87 4.71 0.47
C ILE A 86 -3.33 4.80 -0.96
N ALA A 87 -2.63 3.76 -1.44
CA ALA A 87 -2.14 3.70 -2.81
C ALA A 87 -3.30 3.73 -3.82
N ALA A 88 -4.39 3.00 -3.56
CA ALA A 88 -5.57 2.99 -4.41
C ALA A 88 -6.24 4.38 -4.44
N PHE A 89 -6.36 5.06 -3.29
CA PHE A 89 -6.89 6.42 -3.21
C PHE A 89 -6.05 7.43 -4.02
N PHE A 90 -4.73 7.35 -4.01
CA PHE A 90 -3.92 8.27 -4.82
C PHE A 90 -3.84 7.88 -6.30
N ALA A 91 -3.96 6.59 -6.63
CA ALA A 91 -4.07 6.12 -8.02
C ALA A 91 -5.42 6.47 -8.65
N GLN A 92 -6.41 6.75 -7.81
CA GLN A 92 -7.80 6.94 -8.20
C GLN A 92 -8.36 8.13 -7.44
N ALA A 93 -8.52 9.28 -8.10
CA ALA A 93 -8.90 10.56 -7.47
C ALA A 93 -10.16 10.55 -6.56
N SER A 94 -10.94 9.47 -6.53
CA SER A 94 -12.07 9.26 -5.61
C SER A 94 -12.33 7.76 -5.40
N LEU A 95 -12.33 7.24 -4.16
CA LEU A 95 -12.88 5.90 -3.87
C LEU A 95 -13.04 5.54 -2.38
N ARG A 96 -13.97 4.60 -2.11
CA ARG A 96 -13.94 3.59 -1.02
C ARG A 96 -13.41 2.24 -1.57
N PRO A 97 -12.10 1.95 -1.50
CA PRO A 97 -11.50 0.86 -2.26
C PRO A 97 -11.96 -0.51 -1.78
N VAL A 98 -12.22 -1.42 -2.73
CA VAL A 98 -12.56 -2.82 -2.44
C VAL A 98 -11.26 -3.63 -2.40
N VAL A 99 -10.36 -3.27 -1.48
CA VAL A 99 -8.96 -3.75 -1.44
C VAL A 99 -8.89 -5.29 -1.47
N GLY A 100 -9.82 -5.96 -0.79
CA GLY A 100 -9.87 -7.43 -0.73
C GLY A 100 -10.18 -8.14 -2.06
N GLN A 101 -10.68 -7.44 -3.08
CA GLN A 101 -10.97 -8.02 -4.41
C GLN A 101 -9.90 -7.68 -5.46
N GLY A 102 -8.93 -6.84 -5.11
CA GLY A 102 -7.89 -6.33 -6.03
C GLY A 102 -8.23 -4.98 -6.65
N PHE A 103 -7.23 -4.34 -7.24
CA PHE A 103 -7.35 -2.97 -7.76
C PHE A 103 -8.27 -2.84 -8.98
N GLY A 104 -8.43 -3.90 -9.76
CA GLY A 104 -9.40 -3.96 -10.86
C GLY A 104 -10.85 -3.84 -10.40
N ALA A 105 -11.20 -4.45 -9.26
CA ALA A 105 -12.53 -4.33 -8.67
C ALA A 105 -12.83 -2.89 -8.23
N THR A 106 -11.80 -2.20 -7.72
CA THR A 106 -11.81 -0.76 -7.44
C THR A 106 -12.12 0.06 -8.70
N THR A 107 -11.42 -0.19 -9.82
CA THR A 107 -11.69 0.50 -11.10
C THR A 107 -13.11 0.21 -11.60
N ARG A 108 -13.55 -1.05 -11.50
CA ARG A 108 -14.89 -1.50 -11.88
C ARG A 108 -15.99 -0.81 -11.08
N ALA A 109 -15.81 -0.64 -9.77
CA ALA A 109 -16.77 0.03 -8.91
C ALA A 109 -16.96 1.52 -9.26
N ILE A 110 -15.93 2.18 -9.79
CA ILE A 110 -15.99 3.62 -10.09
C ILE A 110 -16.52 3.89 -11.49
N ASN A 111 -15.93 3.24 -12.48
CA ASN A 111 -16.19 3.57 -13.88
C ASN A 111 -16.27 2.32 -14.76
N GLY A 112 -16.64 1.18 -14.17
CA GLY A 112 -16.71 -0.10 -14.88
C GLY A 112 -17.52 -0.08 -16.17
N PRO A 113 -18.70 0.57 -16.23
CA PRO A 113 -19.47 0.67 -17.46
C PRO A 113 -18.72 1.35 -18.62
N VAL A 114 -17.73 2.20 -18.34
CA VAL A 114 -16.96 2.96 -19.34
C VAL A 114 -15.60 2.32 -19.60
N GLU A 115 -14.93 1.79 -18.58
CA GLU A 115 -13.52 1.43 -18.67
C GLU A 115 -13.24 -0.08 -18.76
N CYS A 116 -13.97 -0.88 -18.00
CA CYS A 116 -13.70 -2.32 -17.86
C CYS A 116 -14.26 -3.14 -19.04
N ASP A 117 -13.98 -4.44 -19.02
CA ASP A 117 -14.45 -5.42 -20.01
C ASP A 117 -13.95 -5.10 -21.43
N GLY A 118 -12.71 -4.59 -21.50
CA GLY A 118 -12.03 -4.26 -22.76
C GLY A 118 -12.46 -2.94 -23.40
N LYS A 119 -13.30 -2.13 -22.75
CA LYS A 119 -13.79 -0.86 -23.32
C LYS A 119 -12.72 0.23 -23.40
N ARG A 120 -11.91 0.39 -22.34
CA ARG A 120 -10.78 1.34 -22.30
C ARG A 120 -9.55 0.71 -21.65
N PRO A 121 -8.91 -0.28 -22.32
CA PRO A 121 -7.74 -0.96 -21.79
C PRO A 121 -6.57 0.00 -21.52
N ASP A 122 -6.48 1.10 -22.29
CA ASP A 122 -5.50 2.16 -22.09
C ASP A 122 -5.66 2.85 -20.73
N LEU A 123 -6.88 3.19 -20.34
CA LEU A 123 -7.17 3.84 -19.06
C LEU A 123 -6.99 2.89 -17.88
N VAL A 124 -7.49 1.65 -18.01
CA VAL A 124 -7.31 0.61 -16.98
C VAL A 124 -5.83 0.34 -16.74
N GLN A 125 -5.03 0.21 -17.79
CA GLN A 125 -3.59 0.00 -17.68
C GLN A 125 -2.89 1.21 -17.02
N ALA A 126 -3.27 2.43 -17.38
CA ALA A 126 -2.71 3.64 -16.77
C ALA A 126 -2.98 3.70 -15.26
N ARG A 127 -4.22 3.37 -14.83
CA ARG A 127 -4.59 3.29 -13.40
C ARG A 127 -3.78 2.21 -12.67
N ALA A 128 -3.71 1.00 -13.24
CA ALA A 128 -2.97 -0.11 -12.65
C ALA A 128 -1.48 0.22 -12.49
N LYS A 129 -0.90 0.96 -13.45
CA LYS A 129 0.49 1.42 -13.39
C LYS A 129 0.73 2.42 -12.26
N LEU A 130 -0.16 3.39 -12.09
CA LEU A 130 -0.08 4.34 -10.97
C LEU A 130 -0.18 3.62 -9.62
N TYR A 131 -1.19 2.76 -9.47
CA TYR A 131 -1.38 1.96 -8.25
C TYR A 131 -0.15 1.12 -7.91
N THR A 132 0.42 0.43 -8.91
CA THR A 132 1.62 -0.39 -8.72
C THR A 132 2.81 0.47 -8.30
N SER A 133 3.00 1.63 -8.94
CA SER A 133 4.07 2.57 -8.56
C SER A 133 3.95 3.04 -7.11
N TYR A 134 2.74 3.36 -6.65
CA TYR A 134 2.51 3.79 -5.27
C TYR A 134 2.68 2.64 -4.28
N CYS A 135 2.24 1.42 -4.60
CA CYS A 135 2.51 0.24 -3.79
C CYS A 135 4.02 -0.01 -3.62
N THR A 136 4.80 0.14 -4.70
CA THR A 136 6.27 0.04 -4.64
C THR A 136 6.86 1.09 -3.72
N GLN A 137 6.42 2.36 -3.80
CA GLN A 137 6.90 3.43 -2.92
C GLN A 137 6.56 3.18 -1.45
N LEU A 138 5.43 2.53 -1.15
CA LEU A 138 5.02 2.18 0.20
C LEU A 138 5.60 0.84 0.71
N GLY A 139 6.39 0.16 -0.12
CA GLY A 139 6.99 -1.13 0.20
C GLY A 139 5.95 -2.22 0.45
N VAL A 140 4.87 -2.25 -0.33
CA VAL A 140 3.82 -3.29 -0.27
C VAL A 140 3.62 -3.94 -1.64
N SER A 141 3.26 -5.22 -1.65
CA SER A 141 2.84 -5.89 -2.89
C SER A 141 1.50 -5.30 -3.37
N PRO A 142 1.34 -4.97 -4.67
CA PRO A 142 0.08 -4.47 -5.21
C PRO A 142 -1.03 -5.54 -5.19
N GLY A 143 -0.68 -6.81 -5.01
CA GLY A 143 -1.62 -7.93 -5.05
C GLY A 143 -1.91 -8.38 -6.48
N THR A 144 -2.96 -9.20 -6.63
CA THR A 144 -3.46 -9.71 -7.90
C THR A 144 -4.70 -8.92 -8.38
N ASN A 145 -5.25 -9.29 -9.54
CA ASN A 145 -6.48 -8.69 -10.09
C ASN A 145 -6.38 -7.17 -10.24
N LEU A 146 -5.29 -6.69 -10.84
CA LEU A 146 -5.01 -5.26 -10.99
C LEU A 146 -5.85 -4.57 -12.08
N GLN A 147 -6.44 -5.35 -12.98
CA GLN A 147 -7.21 -4.86 -14.12
C GLN A 147 -8.65 -5.37 -14.06
N CYS A 148 -9.50 -4.68 -14.79
CA CYS A 148 -10.88 -5.03 -15.10
C CYS A 148 -11.10 -4.75 -16.60
#